data_AF-A0A8H4UYK1-F1
#
_entry.id   AF-A0A8H4UYK1-F1
#
_cell.length_a   1.000
_cell.length_b   1.000
_cell.length_c   1.000
_cell.angle_alpha   90.00
_cell.angle_beta   90.00
_cell.angle_gamma   90.00
#
_symmetry.space_group_name_H-M   'P 1'
#
loop_
_entity.id
_entity.type
_entity.pdbx_description
1 polymer ?
#
loop_
_entity_poly.entity_id
_entity_poly.type
_entity_poly.pdbx_seq_one_letter_code
_entity_poly.pdbx_strand_id
1 'polypeptide(L)'
;MMRQETGRIDPKRRAVLNHKKQQFAAPSFKQQDYPHRLNFYDVPPTSEITLEEFEQWAIDRLKVLAEIEACSYRNKTPQETEAHIAPVLKKYFNLSSNSSASGGVISQQLKNERQKDHYSHFILRLAFSATEELRHRFVRAETLLFKFRFQKDDSKERRSFIESLNLNWESVSEEERSELAEQLVTSTPGLRRAEDESWFKVDWEKVPELIERRTVFIRKGKAYVPQREQLSMIIADFTARLEKAMELTSRTLPRLDEDDRLTPILNHLSKNFGSAESVYSEGEGVVDGAPIT
;
A
#
# COMPACT_ATOMS: atom_id res chain seq x y z
N MET A 1 9.87 -3.97 59.21
CA MET A 1 10.55 -3.58 57.96
C MET A 1 9.92 -4.39 56.82
N MET A 2 8.83 -3.89 56.21
CA MET A 2 8.17 -4.58 55.10
C MET A 2 8.75 -4.09 53.78
N ARG A 3 9.43 -4.99 53.06
CA ARG A 3 10.02 -4.74 51.75
C ARG A 3 8.89 -4.65 50.72
N GLN A 4 8.59 -3.45 50.23
CA GLN A 4 7.66 -3.28 49.11
C GLN A 4 8.30 -3.84 47.84
N GLU A 5 7.66 -4.86 47.24
CA GLU A 5 8.02 -5.40 45.93
C GLU A 5 7.70 -4.39 44.81
N THR A 6 8.57 -3.41 44.61
CA THR A 6 8.53 -2.50 43.46
C THR A 6 9.03 -3.23 42.21
N GLY A 7 8.19 -4.08 41.61
CA GLY A 7 8.63 -4.82 40.41
C GLY A 7 7.55 -5.55 39.60
N ARG A 8 6.29 -5.58 40.02
CA ARG A 8 5.23 -6.21 39.21
C ARG A 8 4.76 -5.24 38.13
N ILE A 9 5.35 -5.37 36.94
CA ILE A 9 4.84 -4.77 35.70
C ILE A 9 3.39 -5.23 35.50
N ASP A 10 2.48 -4.27 35.38
CA ASP A 10 1.06 -4.46 35.12
C ASP A 10 0.85 -5.50 33.99
N PRO A 11 0.03 -6.55 34.20
CA PRO A 11 -0.25 -7.56 33.19
C PRO A 11 -0.64 -6.97 31.83
N LYS A 12 -1.34 -5.82 31.82
CA LYS A 12 -1.75 -5.12 30.59
C LYS A 12 -0.58 -4.48 29.83
N ARG A 13 0.51 -4.13 30.52
CA ARG A 13 1.74 -3.55 29.91
C ARG A 13 2.78 -4.59 29.49
N ARG A 14 2.67 -5.84 29.99
CA ARG A 14 3.61 -6.93 29.66
C ARG A 14 3.59 -7.31 28.17
N ALA A 15 2.45 -7.17 27.48
CA ALA A 15 2.35 -7.43 26.04
C ALA A 15 3.09 -6.40 25.20
N VAL A 16 3.16 -5.14 25.65
CA VAL A 16 3.82 -4.03 24.96
C VAL A 16 5.34 -4.10 25.11
N LEU A 17 5.84 -4.63 26.25
CA LEU A 17 7.27 -4.71 26.58
C LEU A 17 7.98 -5.93 25.96
N ASN A 18 7.25 -7.01 25.63
CA ASN A 18 7.83 -8.20 25.03
C ASN A 18 7.60 -8.19 23.52
N HIS A 19 8.66 -7.99 22.74
CA HIS A 19 8.61 -7.91 21.28
C HIS A 19 7.98 -9.15 20.60
N LYS A 20 8.00 -10.33 21.26
CA LYS A 20 7.33 -11.56 20.78
C LYS A 20 5.83 -11.60 21.08
N LYS A 21 5.35 -10.79 22.04
CA LYS A 21 3.94 -10.68 22.43
C LYS A 21 3.26 -9.39 21.98
N GLN A 22 4.02 -8.46 21.41
CA GLN A 22 3.50 -7.20 20.86
C GLN A 22 2.49 -7.44 19.72
N GLN A 23 2.72 -8.48 18.92
CA GLN A 23 1.79 -8.98 17.90
C GLN A 23 0.44 -9.49 18.45
N PHE A 24 0.32 -9.66 19.78
CA PHE A 24 -0.88 -10.11 20.47
C PHE A 24 -1.44 -9.04 21.43
N ALA A 25 -0.93 -7.79 21.36
CA ALA A 25 -1.51 -6.69 22.12
C ALA A 25 -2.91 -6.36 21.58
N ALA A 26 -3.85 -6.04 22.47
CA ALA A 26 -5.16 -5.56 22.07
C ALA A 26 -5.00 -4.33 21.16
N PRO A 27 -5.72 -4.25 20.03
CA PRO A 27 -5.60 -3.13 19.11
C PRO A 27 -5.97 -1.84 19.86
N SER A 28 -5.01 -0.93 19.99
CA SER A 28 -5.31 0.43 20.43
C SER A 28 -6.02 1.12 19.29
N PHE A 29 -7.23 1.61 19.52
CA PHE A 29 -7.93 2.45 18.56
C PHE A 29 -6.99 3.60 18.14
N LYS A 30 -6.78 3.74 16.84
CA LYS A 30 -6.03 4.85 16.27
C LYS A 30 -6.96 5.57 15.31
N GLN A 31 -7.35 6.79 15.67
CA GLN A 31 -8.12 7.64 14.79
C GLN A 31 -7.33 7.89 13.50
N GLN A 32 -7.94 7.58 12.37
CA GLN A 32 -7.34 7.75 11.05
C GLN A 32 -7.90 9.03 10.42
N ASP A 33 -7.04 10.03 10.23
CA ASP A 33 -7.44 11.33 9.67
C ASP A 33 -7.41 11.39 8.14
N TYR A 34 -6.81 10.38 7.50
CA TYR A 34 -6.67 10.23 6.05
C TYR A 34 -6.29 11.54 5.33
N PRO A 35 -5.08 12.09 5.55
CA PRO A 35 -4.66 13.36 4.96
C PRO A 35 -4.40 13.28 3.44
N HIS A 36 -4.03 12.10 2.93
CA HIS A 36 -3.61 11.89 1.55
C HIS A 36 -4.52 10.87 0.83
N ARG A 37 -4.60 10.97 -0.50
CA ARG A 37 -5.25 9.96 -1.36
C ARG A 37 -4.45 8.68 -1.47
N LEU A 38 -3.12 8.81 -1.45
CA LEU A 38 -2.19 7.70 -1.42
C LEU A 38 -2.02 7.21 0.02
N ASN A 39 -1.84 5.90 0.18
CA ASN A 39 -1.67 5.25 1.46
C ASN A 39 -0.75 4.02 1.31
N PHE A 40 0.12 3.79 2.30
CA PHE A 40 0.94 2.57 2.41
C PHE A 40 0.22 1.43 3.13
N TYR A 41 -0.93 1.72 3.73
CA TYR A 41 -1.75 0.74 4.45
C TYR A 41 -0.94 0.04 5.56
N ASP A 42 -0.17 0.83 6.31
CA ASP A 42 0.71 0.35 7.39
C ASP A 42 -0.09 0.00 8.66
N VAL A 43 -1.14 0.76 8.96
CA VAL A 43 -1.92 0.63 10.20
C VAL A 43 -3.30 0.07 9.90
N PRO A 44 -3.71 -1.06 10.49
CA PRO A 44 -5.02 -1.64 10.24
C PRO A 44 -6.16 -0.71 10.67
N PRO A 45 -7.31 -0.76 9.97
CA PRO A 45 -8.51 -0.06 10.39
C PRO A 45 -9.02 -0.60 11.74
N THR A 46 -9.58 0.29 12.57
CA THR A 46 -10.10 -0.06 13.91
C THR A 46 -11.54 0.37 14.15
N SER A 47 -12.18 1.03 13.18
CA SER A 47 -13.60 1.36 13.28
C SER A 47 -14.45 0.18 12.81
N GLU A 48 -15.64 0.05 13.38
CA GLU A 48 -16.61 -0.94 12.96
C GLU A 48 -17.28 -0.51 11.64
N ILE A 49 -17.59 -1.50 10.80
CA ILE A 49 -18.34 -1.35 9.55
C ILE A 49 -19.39 -2.45 9.47
N THR A 50 -20.42 -2.27 8.65
CA THR A 50 -21.43 -3.32 8.46
C THR A 50 -20.85 -4.48 7.61
N LEU A 51 -21.50 -5.65 7.67
CA LEU A 51 -21.12 -6.79 6.84
C LEU A 51 -21.32 -6.50 5.34
N GLU A 52 -22.38 -5.77 5.01
CA GLU A 52 -22.69 -5.33 3.65
C GLU A 52 -21.60 -4.38 3.11
N GLU A 53 -21.15 -3.43 3.92
CA GLU A 53 -20.03 -2.55 3.58
C GLU A 53 -18.74 -3.34 3.39
N PHE A 54 -18.49 -4.32 4.26
CA PHE A 54 -17.32 -5.19 4.18
C PHE A 54 -17.27 -5.93 2.84
N GLU A 55 -18.36 -6.59 2.46
CA GLU A 55 -18.44 -7.33 1.20
C GLU A 55 -18.38 -6.40 -0.02
N GLN A 56 -19.20 -5.35 -0.05
CA GLN A 56 -19.28 -4.45 -1.19
C GLN A 56 -17.95 -3.73 -1.45
N TRP A 57 -17.27 -3.26 -0.40
CA TRP A 57 -15.98 -2.57 -0.56
C TRP A 57 -14.88 -3.52 -1.06
N ALA A 58 -14.92 -4.78 -0.63
CA ALA A 58 -14.01 -5.81 -1.13
C ALA A 58 -14.25 -6.12 -2.60
N ILE A 59 -15.52 -6.32 -3.01
CA ILE A 59 -15.91 -6.58 -4.40
C ILE A 59 -15.49 -5.40 -5.30
N ASP A 60 -15.74 -4.18 -4.86
CA ASP A 60 -15.37 -2.97 -5.60
C ASP A 60 -13.86 -2.94 -5.87
N ARG A 61 -13.02 -3.26 -4.88
CA ARG A 61 -11.55 -3.26 -5.05
C ARG A 61 -11.13 -4.41 -5.94
N LEU A 62 -11.74 -5.56 -5.76
CA LEU A 62 -11.46 -6.75 -6.55
C LEU A 62 -11.72 -6.49 -8.05
N LYS A 63 -12.80 -5.79 -8.39
CA LYS A 63 -13.10 -5.38 -9.78
C LYS A 63 -12.01 -4.48 -10.38
N VAL A 64 -11.46 -3.55 -9.60
CA VAL A 64 -10.32 -2.70 -10.04
C VAL A 64 -9.07 -3.55 -10.27
N LEU A 65 -8.72 -4.41 -9.32
CA LEU A 65 -7.52 -5.26 -9.41
C LEU A 65 -7.62 -6.27 -10.56
N ALA A 66 -8.79 -6.84 -10.78
CA ALA A 66 -9.05 -7.75 -11.89
C ALA A 66 -8.87 -7.06 -13.25
N GLU A 67 -9.33 -5.82 -13.43
CA GLU A 67 -9.11 -5.06 -14.68
C GLU A 67 -7.63 -4.74 -14.90
N ILE A 68 -6.89 -4.38 -13.84
CA ILE A 68 -5.43 -4.16 -13.90
C ILE A 68 -4.73 -5.42 -14.39
N GLU A 69 -5.11 -6.57 -13.85
CA GLU A 69 -4.52 -7.84 -14.24
C GLU A 69 -4.91 -8.25 -15.66
N ALA A 70 -6.17 -8.06 -16.06
CA ALA A 70 -6.61 -8.30 -17.43
C ALA A 70 -5.82 -7.44 -18.43
N CYS A 71 -5.53 -6.18 -18.10
CA CYS A 71 -4.67 -5.31 -18.90
C CYS A 71 -3.23 -5.83 -18.96
N SER A 72 -2.68 -6.28 -17.82
CA SER A 72 -1.32 -6.88 -17.77
C SER A 72 -1.23 -8.17 -18.57
N TYR A 73 -2.24 -9.03 -18.53
CA TYR A 73 -2.28 -10.31 -19.25
C TYR A 73 -2.36 -10.10 -20.77
N ARG A 74 -3.10 -9.07 -21.20
CA ARG A 74 -3.22 -8.68 -22.61
C ARG A 74 -2.01 -7.88 -23.13
N ASN A 75 -0.95 -7.72 -22.33
CA ASN A 75 0.26 -6.94 -22.65
C ASN A 75 -0.06 -5.52 -23.17
N LYS A 76 -1.11 -4.89 -22.62
CA LYS A 76 -1.48 -3.53 -23.00
C LYS A 76 -0.38 -2.55 -22.65
N THR A 77 -0.22 -1.53 -23.48
CA THR A 77 0.70 -0.42 -23.19
C THR A 77 0.26 0.35 -21.94
N PRO A 78 1.16 1.12 -21.31
CA PRO A 78 0.79 1.96 -20.16
C PRO A 78 -0.35 2.94 -20.47
N GLN A 79 -0.40 3.51 -21.68
CA GLN A 79 -1.48 4.43 -22.07
C GLN A 79 -2.82 3.72 -22.24
N GLU A 80 -2.84 2.54 -22.84
CA GLU A 80 -4.08 1.75 -22.97
C GLU A 80 -4.57 1.28 -21.61
N THR A 81 -3.66 0.79 -20.77
CA THR A 81 -3.95 0.35 -19.41
C THR A 81 -4.59 1.49 -18.60
N GLU A 82 -4.07 2.71 -18.74
CA GLU A 82 -4.69 3.91 -18.16
C GLU A 82 -6.11 4.16 -18.66
N ALA A 83 -6.34 4.10 -19.97
CA ALA A 83 -7.66 4.35 -20.57
C ALA A 83 -8.72 3.36 -20.08
N HIS A 84 -8.32 2.13 -19.77
CA HIS A 84 -9.19 1.10 -19.21
C HIS A 84 -9.42 1.24 -17.70
N ILE A 85 -8.36 1.55 -16.93
CA ILE A 85 -8.45 1.63 -15.46
C ILE A 85 -9.15 2.91 -15.00
N ALA A 86 -8.94 4.05 -15.67
CA ALA A 86 -9.51 5.33 -15.28
C ALA A 86 -11.05 5.31 -15.08
N PRO A 87 -11.88 4.78 -16.00
CA PRO A 87 -13.32 4.70 -15.79
C PRO A 87 -13.71 3.74 -14.66
N VAL A 88 -12.99 2.62 -14.49
CA VAL A 88 -13.24 1.64 -13.42
C VAL A 88 -12.94 2.24 -12.06
N LEU A 89 -11.82 2.96 -11.92
CA LEU A 89 -11.50 3.72 -10.71
C LEU A 89 -12.54 4.79 -10.42
N LYS A 90 -12.97 5.55 -11.43
CA LYS A 90 -14.01 6.56 -11.25
C LYS A 90 -15.35 5.96 -10.78
N LYS A 91 -15.69 4.74 -11.23
CA LYS A 91 -16.91 4.03 -10.80
C LYS A 91 -16.82 3.51 -9.36
N TYR A 92 -15.71 2.87 -8.98
CA TYR A 92 -15.62 2.13 -7.72
C TYR A 92 -14.82 2.83 -6.61
N PHE A 93 -13.77 3.58 -6.95
CA PHE A 93 -12.88 4.32 -6.04
C PHE A 93 -12.56 5.72 -6.57
N ASN A 94 -13.59 6.56 -6.63
CA ASN A 94 -13.39 7.97 -6.95
C ASN A 94 -12.72 8.67 -5.75
N LEU A 95 -11.39 8.66 -5.71
CA LEU A 95 -10.61 9.39 -4.72
C LEU A 95 -10.43 10.82 -5.20
N SER A 96 -11.15 11.78 -4.62
CA SER A 96 -11.08 13.18 -5.03
C SER A 96 -9.83 13.88 -4.46
N SER A 97 -9.28 14.84 -5.21
CA SER A 97 -8.15 15.70 -4.79
C SER A 97 -8.50 16.49 -3.52
N ASN A 98 -7.52 16.72 -2.65
CA ASN A 98 -7.63 17.66 -1.53
C ASN A 98 -7.84 19.09 -2.03
N SER A 99 -7.44 19.40 -3.27
CA SER A 99 -7.65 20.71 -3.89
C SER A 99 -9.15 21.02 -4.09
N SER A 100 -10.00 20.01 -4.08
CA SER A 100 -11.46 20.12 -4.13
C SER A 100 -12.08 20.54 -2.79
N ALA A 101 -11.31 20.56 -1.70
CA ALA A 101 -11.78 20.91 -0.38
C ALA A 101 -11.97 22.43 -0.26
N SER A 102 -13.22 22.88 -0.13
CA SER A 102 -13.54 24.27 0.19
C SER A 102 -12.98 24.64 1.57
N GLY A 103 -12.11 25.65 1.64
CA GLY A 103 -11.61 26.19 2.91
C GLY A 103 -10.52 25.38 3.63
N GLY A 104 -9.87 24.41 2.96
CA GLY A 104 -8.72 23.68 3.53
C GLY A 104 -9.08 22.62 4.58
N VAL A 105 -10.37 22.37 4.83
CA VAL A 105 -10.86 21.29 5.69
C VAL A 105 -11.22 20.09 4.81
N ILE A 106 -10.58 18.95 5.05
CA ILE A 106 -10.94 17.69 4.38
C ILE A 106 -12.39 17.37 4.71
N SER A 107 -13.26 17.42 3.69
CA SER A 107 -14.68 17.16 3.85
C SER A 107 -14.92 15.73 4.31
N GLN A 108 -16.05 15.49 4.98
CA GLN A 108 -16.41 14.14 5.41
C GLN A 108 -16.48 13.17 4.23
N GLN A 109 -16.87 13.65 3.05
CA GLN A 109 -16.89 12.86 1.82
C GLN A 109 -15.48 12.34 1.46
N LEU A 110 -14.46 13.19 1.47
CA LEU A 110 -13.07 12.79 1.17
C LEU A 110 -12.56 11.74 2.18
N LYS A 111 -12.93 11.88 3.46
CA LYS A 111 -12.60 10.89 4.49
C LYS A 111 -13.26 9.55 4.21
N ASN A 112 -14.54 9.55 3.83
CA ASN A 112 -15.27 8.32 3.51
C ASN A 112 -14.69 7.62 2.26
N GLU A 113 -14.30 8.38 1.22
CA GLU A 113 -13.64 7.85 0.02
C GLU A 113 -12.32 7.14 0.38
N ARG A 114 -11.50 7.75 1.24
CA ARG A 114 -10.22 7.19 1.71
C ARG A 114 -10.41 6.04 2.69
N GLN A 115 -11.45 6.09 3.51
CA GLN A 115 -11.84 5.01 4.41
C GLN A 115 -12.21 3.77 3.59
N LYS A 116 -13.08 3.91 2.59
CA LYS A 116 -13.45 2.79 1.70
C LYS A 116 -12.21 2.15 1.05
N ASP A 117 -11.28 2.97 0.55
CA ASP A 117 -10.01 2.50 -0.02
C ASP A 117 -9.14 1.76 1.02
N HIS A 118 -9.02 2.32 2.22
CA HIS A 118 -8.24 1.72 3.29
C HIS A 118 -8.82 0.36 3.73
N TYR A 119 -10.12 0.29 4.00
CA TYR A 119 -10.76 -0.94 4.46
C TYR A 119 -10.75 -2.01 3.38
N SER A 120 -11.14 -1.68 2.15
CA SER A 120 -11.14 -2.65 1.04
C SER A 120 -9.77 -3.30 0.84
N HIS A 121 -8.67 -2.54 0.98
CA HIS A 121 -7.32 -3.09 0.93
C HIS A 121 -7.09 -4.16 2.01
N PHE A 122 -7.41 -3.86 3.27
CA PHE A 122 -7.24 -4.80 4.39
C PHE A 122 -8.17 -6.01 4.31
N ILE A 123 -9.39 -5.85 3.81
CA ILE A 123 -10.32 -6.97 3.61
C ILE A 123 -9.75 -7.95 2.58
N LEU A 124 -9.21 -7.43 1.47
CA LEU A 124 -8.55 -8.28 0.47
C LEU A 124 -7.25 -8.93 0.98
N ARG A 125 -6.52 -8.31 1.92
CA ARG A 125 -5.40 -8.98 2.60
C ARG A 125 -5.86 -10.26 3.32
N LEU A 126 -7.02 -10.23 3.97
CA LEU A 126 -7.58 -11.41 4.63
C LEU A 126 -7.90 -12.50 3.60
N ALA A 127 -8.59 -12.14 2.51
CA ALA A 127 -9.01 -13.09 1.47
C ALA A 127 -7.83 -13.73 0.70
N PHE A 128 -6.78 -12.95 0.40
CA PHE A 128 -5.67 -13.39 -0.47
C PHE A 128 -4.41 -13.81 0.29
N SER A 129 -4.42 -13.83 1.62
CA SER A 129 -3.24 -14.25 2.41
C SER A 129 -3.05 -15.77 2.49
N ALA A 130 -4.08 -16.56 2.17
CA ALA A 130 -4.13 -18.00 2.39
C ALA A 130 -3.01 -18.78 1.67
N THR A 131 -2.87 -18.61 0.35
CA THR A 131 -1.85 -19.32 -0.44
C THR A 131 -0.78 -18.37 -0.94
N GLU A 132 0.42 -18.89 -1.19
CA GLU A 132 1.53 -18.08 -1.71
C GLU A 132 1.22 -17.47 -3.08
N GLU A 133 0.59 -18.22 -3.95
CA GLU A 133 0.18 -17.75 -5.28
C GLU A 133 -0.79 -16.56 -5.20
N LEU A 134 -1.81 -16.64 -4.35
CA LEU A 134 -2.75 -15.54 -4.14
C LEU A 134 -2.06 -14.30 -3.57
N ARG A 135 -1.10 -14.48 -2.64
CA ARG A 135 -0.31 -13.37 -2.08
C ARG A 135 0.48 -12.64 -3.16
N HIS A 136 1.25 -13.37 -3.97
CA HIS A 136 2.06 -12.76 -5.05
C HIS A 136 1.18 -12.05 -6.07
N ARG A 137 0.06 -12.66 -6.46
CA ARG A 137 -0.88 -12.09 -7.42
C ARG A 137 -1.53 -10.80 -6.89
N PHE A 138 -1.97 -10.81 -5.63
CA PHE A 138 -2.52 -9.62 -4.97
C PHE A 138 -1.48 -8.51 -4.85
N VAL A 139 -0.28 -8.80 -4.34
CA VAL A 139 0.82 -7.83 -4.21
C VAL A 139 1.11 -7.19 -5.56
N ARG A 140 1.24 -7.98 -6.63
CA ARG A 140 1.51 -7.47 -7.97
C ARG A 140 0.42 -6.52 -8.47
N ALA A 141 -0.86 -6.92 -8.38
CA ALA A 141 -1.97 -6.10 -8.85
C ALA A 141 -2.10 -4.80 -8.03
N GLU A 142 -1.92 -4.89 -6.72
CA GLU A 142 -2.01 -3.79 -5.78
C GLU A 142 -0.84 -2.80 -5.93
N THR A 143 0.37 -3.29 -6.16
CA THR A 143 1.55 -2.46 -6.51
C THR A 143 1.34 -1.70 -7.82
N LEU A 144 0.74 -2.35 -8.84
CA LEU A 144 0.39 -1.69 -10.09
C LEU A 144 -0.67 -0.59 -9.88
N LEU A 145 -1.69 -0.87 -9.06
CA LEU A 145 -2.70 0.13 -8.68
C LEU A 145 -2.07 1.33 -7.98
N PHE A 146 -1.19 1.09 -7.01
CA PHE A 146 -0.49 2.15 -6.30
C PHE A 146 0.39 2.99 -7.24
N LYS A 147 1.16 2.34 -8.13
CA LYS A 147 1.95 3.01 -9.17
C LYS A 147 1.10 3.90 -10.06
N PHE A 148 -0.03 3.39 -10.52
CA PHE A 148 -0.97 4.14 -11.35
C PHE A 148 -1.47 5.40 -10.63
N ARG A 149 -1.95 5.24 -9.38
CA ARG A 149 -2.45 6.36 -8.57
C ARG A 149 -1.35 7.40 -8.33
N PHE A 150 -0.13 6.97 -8.02
CA PHE A 150 0.99 7.87 -7.76
C PHE A 150 1.37 8.71 -8.98
N GLN A 151 1.33 8.12 -10.18
CA GLN A 151 1.60 8.84 -11.43
C GLN A 151 0.49 9.85 -11.79
N LYS A 152 -0.76 9.56 -11.40
CA LYS A 152 -1.93 10.42 -11.61
C LYS A 152 -2.13 11.49 -10.54
N ASP A 153 -1.43 11.38 -9.42
CA ASP A 153 -1.61 12.31 -8.32
C ASP A 153 -1.00 13.69 -8.60
N ASP A 154 -1.55 14.70 -7.94
CA ASP A 154 -1.10 16.08 -8.09
C ASP A 154 0.32 16.23 -7.53
N SER A 155 1.18 17.00 -8.20
CA SER A 155 2.59 17.17 -7.79
C SER A 155 2.76 17.68 -6.35
N LYS A 156 1.82 18.52 -5.89
CA LYS A 156 1.78 19.03 -4.51
C LYS A 156 1.36 17.96 -3.50
N GLU A 157 0.32 17.18 -3.80
CA GLU A 157 -0.15 16.09 -2.92
C GLU A 157 0.88 14.98 -2.82
N ARG A 158 1.47 14.60 -3.95
CA ARG A 158 2.55 13.63 -4.02
C ARG A 158 3.74 14.04 -3.16
N ARG A 159 4.17 15.30 -3.23
CA ARG A 159 5.28 15.80 -2.39
C ARG A 159 4.93 15.71 -0.90
N SER A 160 3.73 16.15 -0.53
CA SER A 160 3.26 16.10 0.86
C SER A 160 3.14 14.67 1.38
N PHE A 161 2.65 13.74 0.55
CA PHE A 161 2.59 12.33 0.87
C PHE A 161 3.98 11.73 1.08
N ILE A 162 4.92 12.03 0.18
CA ILE A 162 6.31 11.59 0.28
C ILE A 162 6.99 12.09 1.56
N GLU A 163 6.78 13.36 1.92
CA GLU A 163 7.29 13.93 3.16
C GLU A 163 6.73 13.20 4.39
N SER A 164 5.49 12.71 4.32
CA SER A 164 4.87 11.92 5.40
C SER A 164 5.50 10.53 5.60
N LEU A 165 6.14 9.96 4.57
CA LEU A 165 6.62 8.57 4.58
C LEU A 165 7.94 8.36 5.35
N ASN A 166 8.62 9.43 5.82
CA ASN A 166 9.89 9.35 6.56
C ASN A 166 10.89 8.36 5.90
N LEU A 167 11.10 8.46 4.59
CA LEU A 167 11.89 7.50 3.81
C LEU A 167 13.40 7.52 4.13
N ASN A 168 13.84 8.36 5.07
CA ASN A 168 15.24 8.66 5.43
C ASN A 168 16.13 8.82 4.20
N TRP A 169 15.66 9.59 3.22
CA TRP A 169 16.49 10.08 2.14
C TRP A 169 16.89 11.53 2.40
N GLU A 170 18.02 11.93 1.83
CA GLU A 170 18.54 13.28 1.98
C GLU A 170 18.75 13.88 0.60
N SER A 171 18.39 15.14 0.41
CA SER A 171 18.75 15.87 -0.82
C SER A 171 20.26 16.07 -0.87
N VAL A 172 20.87 15.78 -2.01
CA VAL A 172 22.30 16.03 -2.22
C VAL A 172 22.53 17.52 -2.41
N SER A 173 23.51 18.10 -1.72
CA SER A 173 23.82 19.54 -1.83
C SER A 173 24.46 19.88 -3.18
N GLU A 174 24.46 21.14 -3.57
CA GLU A 174 25.07 21.56 -4.84
C GLU A 174 26.58 21.31 -4.85
N GLU A 175 27.25 21.49 -3.71
CA GLU A 175 28.68 21.24 -3.55
C GLU A 175 29.00 19.74 -3.69
N GLU A 176 28.24 18.88 -2.99
CA GLU A 176 28.40 17.42 -3.06
C GLU A 176 28.08 16.90 -4.47
N ARG A 177 27.06 17.47 -5.12
CA ARG A 177 26.73 17.17 -6.52
C ARG A 177 27.85 17.58 -7.48
N SER A 178 28.47 18.74 -7.27
CA SER A 178 29.55 19.24 -8.13
C SER A 178 30.83 18.41 -7.96
N GLU A 179 31.18 18.03 -6.73
CA GLU A 179 32.32 17.13 -6.46
C GLU A 179 32.15 15.77 -7.16
N LEU A 180 30.91 15.26 -7.19
CA LEU A 180 30.58 13.93 -7.71
C LEU A 180 30.13 13.92 -9.17
N ALA A 181 30.10 15.08 -9.84
CA ALA A 181 29.40 15.25 -11.12
C ALA A 181 29.79 14.22 -12.19
N GLU A 182 31.10 13.99 -12.37
CA GLU A 182 31.61 13.01 -13.35
C GLU A 182 31.11 11.59 -13.04
N GLN A 183 31.18 11.18 -11.77
CA GLN A 183 30.78 9.85 -11.32
C GLN A 183 29.28 9.63 -11.44
N LEU A 184 28.49 10.67 -11.13
CA LEU A 184 27.02 10.66 -11.28
C LEU A 184 26.62 10.49 -12.74
N VAL A 185 27.27 11.20 -13.66
CA VAL A 185 27.03 11.10 -15.12
C VAL A 185 27.43 9.72 -15.65
N THR A 186 28.62 9.22 -15.29
CA THR A 186 29.08 7.89 -15.75
C THR A 186 28.18 6.75 -15.26
N SER A 187 27.64 6.86 -14.04
CA SER A 187 26.83 5.80 -13.42
C SER A 187 25.36 5.84 -13.85
N THR A 188 24.94 6.84 -14.62
CA THR A 188 23.52 7.10 -14.90
C THR A 188 23.27 7.14 -16.40
N PRO A 189 22.73 6.05 -16.99
CA PRO A 189 22.51 5.98 -18.43
C PRO A 189 21.64 7.13 -18.94
N GLY A 190 22.07 7.74 -20.06
CA GLY A 190 21.33 8.80 -20.75
C GLY A 190 21.40 10.19 -20.10
N LEU A 191 22.10 10.35 -18.97
CA LEU A 191 22.33 11.66 -18.37
C LEU A 191 23.50 12.37 -19.06
N ARG A 192 23.33 13.66 -19.38
CA ARG A 192 24.40 14.48 -20.00
C ARG A 192 25.17 15.29 -18.97
N ARG A 193 24.47 15.91 -18.03
CA ARG A 193 25.08 16.70 -16.96
C ARG A 193 24.42 16.38 -15.62
N ALA A 194 25.20 16.41 -14.55
CA ALA A 194 24.69 16.15 -13.20
C ALA A 194 23.69 17.23 -12.75
N GLU A 195 23.78 18.46 -13.27
CA GLU A 195 22.86 19.55 -12.89
C GLU A 195 21.48 19.45 -13.54
N ASP A 196 21.31 18.62 -14.58
CA ASP A 196 20.04 18.46 -15.28
C ASP A 196 18.97 17.78 -14.40
N GLU A 197 19.37 17.13 -13.31
CA GLU A 197 18.47 16.44 -12.38
C GLU A 197 18.75 16.80 -10.90
N SER A 198 17.73 16.63 -10.07
CA SER A 198 17.87 16.62 -8.61
C SER A 198 18.27 15.23 -8.14
N TRP A 199 19.04 15.17 -7.05
CA TRP A 199 19.62 13.93 -6.53
C TRP A 199 19.26 13.73 -5.07
N PHE A 200 19.03 12.47 -4.72
CA PHE A 200 18.84 12.02 -3.36
C PHE A 200 19.94 11.03 -2.98
N LYS A 201 20.37 11.07 -1.73
CA LYS A 201 21.23 10.04 -1.15
C LYS A 201 20.44 9.21 -0.14
N VAL A 202 20.59 7.89 -0.26
CA VAL A 202 19.96 6.88 0.61
C VAL A 202 20.95 5.79 0.97
N ASP A 203 20.65 5.02 2.02
CA ASP A 203 21.38 3.79 2.28
C ASP A 203 21.21 2.81 1.12
N TRP A 204 22.32 2.25 0.65
CA TRP A 204 22.34 1.38 -0.53
C TRP A 204 21.40 0.16 -0.40
N GLU A 205 21.21 -0.33 0.84
CA GLU A 205 20.32 -1.45 1.17
C GLU A 205 18.86 -1.21 0.80
N LYS A 206 18.45 0.06 0.67
CA LYS A 206 17.07 0.43 0.29
C LYS A 206 16.82 0.39 -1.21
N VAL A 207 17.86 0.35 -2.02
CA VAL A 207 17.74 0.44 -3.49
C VAL A 207 18.48 -0.67 -4.24
N PRO A 208 18.36 -1.95 -3.83
CA PRO A 208 19.08 -3.06 -4.45
C PRO A 208 18.79 -3.19 -5.94
N GLU A 209 17.53 -2.99 -6.36
CA GLU A 209 17.13 -3.10 -7.78
C GLU A 209 17.81 -2.06 -8.68
N LEU A 210 17.99 -0.83 -8.20
CA LEU A 210 18.66 0.23 -8.97
C LEU A 210 20.16 -0.06 -9.10
N ILE A 211 20.74 -0.65 -8.05
CA ILE A 211 22.15 -1.06 -8.02
C ILE A 211 22.39 -2.21 -9.00
N GLU A 212 21.52 -3.21 -9.01
CA GLU A 212 21.58 -4.34 -9.95
C GLU A 212 21.57 -3.88 -11.41
N ARG A 213 20.73 -2.88 -11.71
CA ARG A 213 20.63 -2.26 -13.04
C ARG A 213 21.79 -1.33 -13.38
N ARG A 214 22.69 -1.06 -12.43
CA ARG A 214 23.79 -0.09 -12.53
C ARG A 214 23.32 1.29 -13.00
N THR A 215 22.20 1.75 -12.43
CA THR A 215 21.60 3.07 -12.77
C THR A 215 21.81 4.12 -11.69
N VAL A 216 22.55 3.79 -10.63
CA VAL A 216 22.84 4.66 -9.48
C VAL A 216 24.31 4.58 -9.10
N PHE A 217 24.83 5.69 -8.57
CA PHE A 217 26.19 5.76 -8.07
C PHE A 217 26.26 5.40 -6.57
N ILE A 218 27.29 4.68 -6.12
CA ILE A 218 27.45 4.30 -4.71
C ILE A 218 28.79 4.82 -4.18
N ARG A 219 28.77 5.51 -3.03
CA ARG A 219 29.97 5.97 -2.32
C ARG A 219 29.75 5.88 -0.81
N LYS A 220 30.69 5.26 -0.09
CA LYS A 220 30.69 5.15 1.39
C LYS A 220 29.37 4.60 1.97
N GLY A 221 28.79 3.58 1.34
CA GLY A 221 27.53 2.97 1.79
C GLY A 221 26.26 3.77 1.47
N LYS A 222 26.39 4.90 0.75
CA LYS A 222 25.24 5.67 0.27
C LYS A 222 25.09 5.51 -1.25
N ALA A 223 23.86 5.32 -1.70
CA ALA A 223 23.47 5.34 -3.10
C ALA A 223 22.91 6.71 -3.47
N TYR A 224 23.38 7.26 -4.58
CA TYR A 224 22.97 8.54 -5.15
C TYR A 224 21.99 8.25 -6.28
N VAL A 225 20.73 8.62 -6.05
CA VAL A 225 19.60 8.27 -6.88
C VAL A 225 19.05 9.53 -7.56
N PRO A 226 18.91 9.53 -8.90
CA PRO A 226 18.34 10.66 -9.60
C PRO A 226 16.82 10.75 -9.35
N GLN A 227 16.28 11.97 -9.41
CA GLN A 227 14.87 12.27 -9.15
C GLN A 227 13.90 11.43 -10.00
N ARG A 228 14.29 11.05 -11.22
CA ARG A 228 13.48 10.19 -12.11
C ARG A 228 13.24 8.78 -11.54
N GLU A 229 14.14 8.26 -10.70
CA GLU A 229 14.02 6.94 -10.07
C GLU A 229 13.29 6.99 -8.71
N GLN A 230 12.88 8.18 -8.26
CA GLN A 230 12.15 8.34 -7.00
C GLN A 230 10.89 7.46 -6.96
N LEU A 231 10.16 7.37 -8.08
CA LEU A 231 9.00 6.51 -8.20
C LEU A 231 9.39 5.05 -7.94
N SER A 232 10.41 4.54 -8.63
CA SER A 232 10.88 3.16 -8.50
C SER A 232 11.18 2.79 -7.05
N MET A 233 11.84 3.69 -6.30
CA MET A 233 12.13 3.49 -4.88
C MET A 233 10.88 3.37 -4.01
N ILE A 234 9.91 4.26 -4.20
CA ILE A 234 8.66 4.26 -3.42
C ILE A 234 7.85 2.99 -3.73
N ILE A 235 7.80 2.57 -5.00
CA ILE A 235 7.14 1.33 -5.42
C ILE A 235 7.80 0.10 -4.77
N ALA A 236 9.13 0.06 -4.72
CA ALA A 236 9.86 -1.02 -4.08
C ALA A 236 9.59 -1.08 -2.56
N ASP A 237 9.62 0.05 -1.86
CA ASP A 237 9.32 0.09 -0.42
C ASP A 237 7.87 -0.31 -0.13
N PHE A 238 6.91 0.19 -0.93
CA PHE A 238 5.51 -0.23 -0.83
C PHE A 238 5.34 -1.74 -1.01
N THR A 239 5.96 -2.30 -2.05
CA THR A 239 5.87 -3.73 -2.38
C THR A 239 6.46 -4.58 -1.25
N ALA A 240 7.67 -4.25 -0.79
CA ALA A 240 8.34 -4.99 0.27
C ALA A 240 7.55 -4.96 1.60
N ARG A 241 6.95 -3.82 1.94
CA ARG A 241 6.07 -3.70 3.12
C ARG A 241 4.80 -4.53 2.97
N LEU A 242 4.18 -4.49 1.79
CA LEU A 242 2.97 -5.25 1.52
C LEU A 242 3.21 -6.77 1.56
N GLU A 243 4.29 -7.25 0.95
CA GLU A 243 4.69 -8.66 1.01
C GLU A 243 4.87 -9.14 2.45
N LYS A 244 5.62 -8.38 3.25
CA LYS A 244 5.80 -8.67 4.67
C LYS A 244 4.48 -8.67 5.43
N ALA A 245 3.59 -7.73 5.15
CA ALA A 245 2.27 -7.67 5.78
C ALA A 245 1.39 -8.86 5.40
N MET A 246 1.42 -9.29 4.14
CA MET A 246 0.69 -10.48 3.66
C MET A 246 1.22 -11.76 4.30
N GLU A 247 2.53 -11.89 4.49
CA GLU A 247 3.14 -13.02 5.19
C GLU A 247 2.76 -13.06 6.67
N LEU A 248 2.73 -11.91 7.35
CA LEU A 248 2.27 -11.84 8.74
C LEU A 248 0.79 -12.20 8.85
N THR A 249 -0.03 -11.70 7.92
CA THR A 249 -1.48 -11.97 7.89
C THR A 249 -1.75 -13.45 7.71
N SER A 250 -1.03 -14.14 6.81
CA SER A 250 -1.22 -15.58 6.56
C SER A 250 -0.92 -16.44 7.78
N ARG A 251 0.07 -16.07 8.60
CA ARG A 251 0.41 -16.75 9.85
C ARG A 251 -0.66 -16.55 10.93
N THR A 252 -1.38 -15.44 10.90
CA THR A 252 -2.43 -15.13 11.88
C THR A 252 -3.83 -15.56 11.45
N LEU A 253 -4.06 -15.78 10.14
CA LEU A 253 -5.36 -16.09 9.55
C LEU A 253 -6.08 -17.30 10.19
N PRO A 254 -5.42 -18.43 10.54
CA PRO A 254 -6.10 -19.60 11.12
C PRO A 254 -6.81 -19.32 12.45
N ARG A 255 -6.51 -18.21 13.13
CA ARG A 255 -7.19 -17.80 14.38
C ARG A 255 -8.43 -16.95 14.12
N LEU A 256 -8.56 -16.38 12.92
CA LEU A 256 -9.74 -15.61 12.52
C LEU A 256 -10.87 -16.52 12.02
N ASP A 257 -10.53 -17.76 11.64
CA ASP A 257 -11.48 -18.79 11.19
C ASP A 257 -12.45 -19.26 12.31
N GLU A 258 -12.40 -18.63 13.49
CA GLU A 258 -13.38 -18.77 14.56
C GLU A 258 -14.65 -17.90 14.33
N ASP A 259 -14.62 -16.94 13.38
CA ASP A 259 -15.80 -16.11 13.03
C ASP A 259 -16.51 -16.66 11.78
N ASP A 260 -17.54 -17.48 12.00
CA ASP A 260 -18.38 -18.12 10.97
C ASP A 260 -18.97 -17.14 9.93
N ARG A 261 -19.06 -15.84 10.24
CA ARG A 261 -19.67 -14.83 9.36
C ARG A 261 -18.74 -14.39 8.23
N LEU A 262 -17.41 -14.44 8.44
CA LEU A 262 -16.43 -13.91 7.48
C LEU A 262 -15.94 -14.98 6.51
N THR A 263 -15.83 -16.23 6.96
CA THR A 263 -15.28 -17.34 6.18
C THR A 263 -15.99 -17.54 4.82
N PRO A 264 -17.34 -17.48 4.72
CA PRO A 264 -18.02 -17.59 3.42
C PRO A 264 -17.63 -16.48 2.43
N ILE A 265 -17.57 -15.22 2.91
CA ILE A 265 -17.25 -14.05 2.08
C ILE A 265 -15.80 -14.10 1.61
N LEU A 266 -14.86 -14.42 2.51
CA LEU A 266 -13.44 -14.52 2.16
C LEU A 266 -13.19 -15.65 1.14
N ASN A 267 -13.89 -16.76 1.27
CA ASN A 267 -13.84 -17.87 0.32
C ASN A 267 -14.44 -17.51 -1.04
N HIS A 268 -15.53 -16.73 -1.06
CA HIS A 268 -16.14 -16.24 -2.29
C HIS A 268 -15.20 -15.27 -3.03
N LEU A 269 -14.61 -14.32 -2.32
CA LEU A 269 -13.66 -13.34 -2.87
C LEU A 269 -12.41 -14.02 -3.46
N SER A 270 -11.85 -15.02 -2.76
CA SER A 270 -10.63 -15.70 -3.20
C SER A 270 -10.85 -16.54 -4.45
N LYS A 271 -12.01 -17.20 -4.58
CA LYS A 271 -12.37 -17.99 -5.77
C LYS A 271 -12.59 -17.11 -7.00
N ASN A 272 -13.30 -15.99 -6.85
CA ASN A 272 -13.69 -15.14 -7.98
C ASN A 272 -12.54 -14.31 -8.56
N PHE A 273 -11.41 -14.22 -7.85
CA PHE A 273 -10.19 -13.67 -8.43
C PHE A 273 -9.54 -14.64 -9.43
N GLY A 274 -9.67 -15.96 -9.22
CA GLY A 274 -9.06 -17.01 -10.04
C GLY A 274 -9.48 -16.99 -11.51
N SER A 275 -10.74 -16.68 -11.78
CA SER A 275 -11.33 -16.66 -13.11
C SER A 275 -11.20 -15.26 -13.71
N ALA A 276 -10.21 -15.08 -14.60
CA ALA A 276 -10.04 -13.88 -15.43
C ALA A 276 -11.28 -13.52 -16.30
N GLU A 277 -12.33 -14.34 -16.24
CA GLU A 277 -13.57 -14.25 -16.99
C GLU A 277 -14.82 -14.05 -16.10
N SER A 278 -14.73 -14.23 -14.77
CA SER A 278 -15.83 -13.94 -13.84
C SER A 278 -15.76 -12.48 -13.38
N VAL A 279 -15.83 -11.56 -14.32
CA VAL A 279 -16.21 -10.19 -13.97
C VAL A 279 -17.66 -10.29 -13.53
N TYR A 280 -17.90 -10.24 -12.22
CA TYR A 280 -19.22 -10.18 -11.60
C TYR A 280 -20.19 -9.41 -12.49
N SER A 281 -21.05 -10.15 -13.21
CA SER A 281 -22.22 -9.54 -13.83
C SER A 281 -23.04 -8.92 -12.70
N GLU A 282 -23.70 -7.79 -12.94
CA GLU A 282 -24.36 -6.95 -11.92
C GLU A 282 -25.51 -7.64 -11.13
N GLY A 283 -25.57 -8.98 -11.07
CA GLY A 283 -26.55 -9.77 -10.32
C GLY A 283 -26.00 -10.92 -9.46
N GLU A 284 -24.68 -11.19 -9.41
CA GLU A 284 -24.10 -12.30 -8.60
C GLU A 284 -23.62 -11.89 -7.19
N GLY A 285 -24.10 -10.75 -6.67
CA GLY A 285 -23.65 -10.16 -5.40
C GLY A 285 -24.51 -10.51 -4.18
N VAL A 286 -25.40 -11.51 -4.25
CA VAL A 286 -26.25 -11.92 -3.12
C VAL A 286 -25.90 -13.34 -2.74
N VAL A 287 -25.19 -13.50 -1.62
CA VAL A 287 -25.19 -14.75 -0.89
C VAL A 287 -26.60 -14.91 -0.33
N ASP A 288 -27.33 -15.92 -0.79
CA ASP A 288 -28.69 -16.18 -0.33
C ASP A 288 -28.65 -16.43 1.18
N GLY A 289 -29.32 -15.57 1.93
CA GLY A 289 -29.28 -15.58 3.39
C GLY A 289 -29.78 -16.93 3.90
N ALA A 290 -28.99 -17.57 4.76
CA ALA A 290 -29.49 -18.72 5.51
C ALA A 290 -30.75 -18.28 6.28
N PRO A 291 -31.90 -18.95 6.10
CA PRO A 291 -33.08 -18.62 6.90
C PRO A 291 -32.76 -18.90 8.36
N ILE A 292 -32.96 -17.88 9.19
CA ILE A 292 -32.93 -18.01 10.64
C ILE A 292 -34.11 -18.91 11.03
N THR A 293 -33.83 -20.10 11.53
CA THR A 293 -34.72 -20.81 12.46
C THR A 293 -33.89 -21.60 13.46
#